data_AF-A0A1M7B7N8-F1
#
_entry.id   AF-A0A1M7B7N8-F1
#
_cell.length_a   1.000
_cell.length_b   1.000
_cell.length_c   1.000
_cell.angle_alpha   90.00
_cell.angle_beta   90.00
_cell.angle_gamma   90.00
#
_symmetry.space_group_name_H-M   'P 1'
#
loop_
_entity.id
_entity.type
_entity.pdbx_description
1 polymer ?
#
loop_
_entity_poly.entity_id
_entity_poly.type
_entity_poly.pdbx_seq_one_letter_code
_entity_poly.pdbx_strand_id
1 'polypeptide(L)'
;METAEHIVYSENGEVFNAFLNSNWYDTMSPYLYCVSQLKIIKSKIDNNEKFKIESNGKIYHITTNLEFKNWIEKVFYGGFEKHVFID
;
A
#
# COMPACT_ATOMS: atom_id res chain seq x y z
N MET A 1 -10.84 6.55 17.92
CA MET A 1 -10.94 5.71 16.71
C MET A 1 -9.67 5.97 15.93
N GLU A 2 -8.72 5.06 16.00
CA GLU A 2 -7.53 5.14 15.14
C GLU A 2 -8.02 4.85 13.71
N THR A 3 -7.99 5.87 12.86
CA THR A 3 -8.02 5.69 11.42
C THR A 3 -6.84 4.79 11.09
N ALA A 4 -7.11 3.59 10.58
CA ALA A 4 -6.06 2.70 10.09
C ALA A 4 -5.37 3.38 8.90
N GLU A 5 -4.31 4.13 9.18
CA GLU A 5 -3.49 4.82 8.19
C GLU A 5 -2.33 3.92 7.78
N HIS A 6 -2.09 3.86 6.48
CA HIS A 6 -0.88 3.30 5.91
C HIS A 6 0.13 4.42 5.77
N ILE A 7 1.25 4.34 6.48
CA ILE A 7 2.35 5.28 6.33
C ILE A 7 3.50 4.55 5.65
N VAL A 8 3.92 5.08 4.51
CA VAL A 8 4.99 4.52 3.69
C VAL A 8 6.22 5.38 3.87
N TYR A 9 7.28 4.77 4.38
CA TYR A 9 8.56 5.39 4.59
C TYR A 9 9.56 4.87 3.54
N SER A 10 10.33 5.77 2.94
CA SER A 10 11.50 5.39 2.14
C SER A 10 12.61 4.79 3.01
N GLU A 11 13.63 4.20 2.39
CA GLU A 11 14.76 3.54 3.09
C GLU A 11 15.52 4.50 4.03
N ASN A 12 15.53 5.81 3.72
CA ASN A 12 16.13 6.85 4.56
C ASN A 12 15.25 7.27 5.76
N GLY A 13 14.04 6.70 5.91
CA GLY A 13 13.12 6.98 7.01
C GLY A 13 12.20 8.19 6.80
N GLU A 14 12.27 8.87 5.66
CA GLU A 14 11.33 9.94 5.31
C GLU A 14 9.96 9.38 4.93
N VAL A 15 8.90 10.13 5.22
CA VAL A 15 7.55 9.76 4.79
C VAL A 15 7.42 10.02 3.30
N PHE A 16 7.27 8.95 2.52
CA PHE A 16 7.04 9.01 1.09
C PHE A 16 5.56 9.21 0.77
N ASN A 17 4.68 8.49 1.47
CA ASN A 17 3.24 8.52 1.21
C ASN A 17 2.44 8.15 2.46
N ALA A 18 1.21 8.65 2.57
CA ALA A 18 0.27 8.27 3.61
C ALA A 18 -1.15 8.19 3.04
N PHE A 19 -1.86 7.08 3.30
CA PHE A 19 -3.21 6.91 2.81
C PHE A 19 -4.04 6.04 3.76
N LEU A 20 -5.35 6.31 3.81
CA LEU A 20 -6.28 5.57 4.65
C LEU A 20 -6.56 4.19 4.09
N ASN A 21 -6.75 3.21 4.98
CA ASN A 21 -7.28 1.92 4.59
C ASN A 21 -8.70 2.08 4.06
N SER A 22 -8.93 1.92 2.75
CA SER A 22 -10.26 2.03 2.15
C SER A 22 -11.13 0.78 2.32
N ASN A 23 -10.90 -0.04 3.35
CA ASN A 23 -11.82 -1.12 3.73
C ASN A 23 -13.24 -0.61 4.04
N TRP A 24 -13.44 0.70 4.08
CA TRP A 24 -14.73 1.33 4.22
C TRP A 24 -15.12 2.10 2.97
N TYR A 25 -16.42 2.02 2.70
CA TYR A 25 -17.26 2.84 1.84
C TYR A 25 -17.61 2.24 0.48
N ASP A 26 -18.92 1.97 0.38
CA ASP A 26 -19.83 1.67 -0.74
C ASP A 26 -19.70 2.62 -1.96
N THR A 27 -18.52 3.22 -2.18
CA THR A 27 -18.28 4.27 -3.16
C THR A 27 -17.02 3.97 -3.96
N MET A 28 -17.09 4.16 -5.27
CA MET A 28 -16.02 3.85 -6.22
C MET A 28 -14.77 4.74 -6.03
N SER A 29 -14.91 5.95 -5.49
CA SER A 29 -13.84 6.95 -5.43
C SER A 29 -12.73 6.63 -4.40
N PRO A 30 -13.01 6.26 -3.14
CA PRO A 30 -11.99 5.86 -2.17
C PRO A 30 -11.21 4.61 -2.60
N TYR A 31 -11.91 3.65 -3.22
CA TYR A 31 -11.29 2.45 -3.79
C TYR A 31 -10.26 2.80 -4.87
N LEU A 32 -10.68 3.60 -5.86
CA LEU A 32 -9.79 4.03 -6.95
C LEU A 32 -8.60 4.86 -6.45
N TYR A 33 -8.82 5.68 -5.42
CA TYR A 33 -7.75 6.42 -4.77
C TYR A 33 -6.70 5.47 -4.15
N CYS A 34 -7.13 4.48 -3.38
CA CYS A 34 -6.20 3.49 -2.81
C CYS A 34 -5.45 2.71 -3.89
N VAL A 35 -6.14 2.25 -4.94
CA VAL A 35 -5.47 1.60 -6.07
C VAL A 35 -4.43 2.52 -6.72
N SER A 36 -4.73 3.81 -6.88
CA SER A 36 -3.78 4.80 -7.39
C SER A 36 -2.55 4.94 -6.50
N GLN A 37 -2.71 5.04 -5.17
CA GLN A 37 -1.58 5.12 -4.24
C GLN A 37 -0.72 3.84 -4.27
N LEU A 38 -1.37 2.68 -4.29
CA LEU A 38 -0.68 1.40 -4.39
C LEU A 38 0.11 1.25 -5.70
N LYS A 39 -0.43 1.75 -6.83
CA LYS A 39 0.28 1.77 -8.11
C LYS A 39 1.51 2.69 -8.09
N ILE A 40 1.43 3.84 -7.43
CA ILE A 40 2.58 4.74 -7.25
C ILE A 40 3.70 4.01 -6.50
N ILE A 41 3.36 3.33 -5.40
CA ILE A 41 4.33 2.56 -4.59
C ILE A 41 4.90 1.39 -5.42
N LYS A 42 4.06 0.65 -6.16
CA LYS A 42 4.52 -0.42 -7.05
C LYS A 42 5.53 0.08 -8.07
N SER A 43 5.24 1.19 -8.75
CA SER A 43 6.15 1.77 -9.76
C SER A 43 7.51 2.11 -9.16
N LYS A 44 7.55 2.51 -7.89
CA LYS A 44 8.79 2.78 -7.17
C LYS A 44 9.56 1.49 -6.85
N ILE A 45 8.86 0.44 -6.42
CA ILE A 45 9.44 -0.89 -6.19
C ILE A 45 9.97 -1.50 -7.50
N ASP A 46 9.26 -1.30 -8.63
CA ASP A 46 9.72 -1.71 -9.97
C ASP A 46 11.06 -1.03 -10.34
N ASN A 47 11.34 0.15 -9.77
CA ASN A 47 12.60 0.88 -9.91
C ASN A 47 13.62 0.55 -8.80
N ASN A 48 13.46 -0.59 -8.12
CA ASN A 48 14.31 -1.07 -7.01
C ASN A 48 14.29 -0.20 -5.74
N GLU A 49 13.31 0.69 -5.56
CA GLU A 49 13.13 1.36 -4.28
C GLU A 49 12.54 0.41 -3.23
N LYS A 50 12.97 0.57 -1.98
CA LYS A 50 12.51 -0.23 -0.83
C LYS A 50 11.76 0.64 0.15
N PHE A 51 10.74 0.05 0.78
CA PHE A 51 9.87 0.76 1.70
C PHE A 51 9.73 0.05 3.03
N LYS A 52 9.52 0.84 4.06
CA LYS A 52 8.92 0.40 5.32
C LYS A 52 7.48 0.89 5.31
N ILE A 53 6.52 0.00 5.53
CA ILE A 53 5.10 0.36 5.60
C ILE A 53 4.61 0.10 7.01
N GLU A 54 4.11 1.14 7.66
CA GLU A 54 3.35 1.02 8.90
C GLU A 54 1.86 0.94 8.57
N SER A 55 1.20 -0.10 9.08
CA SER A 55 -0.20 -0.38 8.77
C SER A 55 -0.82 -1.18 9.91
N ASN A 56 -1.95 -0.70 10.44
CA ASN A 56 -2.68 -1.35 11.54
C ASN A 56 -1.76 -1.65 12.76
N GLY A 57 -0.89 -0.71 13.13
CA GLY A 57 0.07 -0.86 14.23
C GLY A 57 1.19 -1.88 13.99
N LYS A 58 1.39 -2.32 12.73
CA LYS A 58 2.44 -3.28 12.35
C LYS A 58 3.35 -2.66 11.30
N ILE A 59 4.63 -3.04 11.36
CA ILE A 59 5.65 -2.61 10.40
C ILE A 59 5.93 -3.75 9.42
N TYR A 60 5.99 -3.42 8.14
CA TYR A 60 6.30 -4.32 7.04
C TYR A 60 7.49 -3.77 6.26
N HIS A 61 8.45 -4.63 5.94
CA HIS A 61 9.57 -4.28 5.06
C HIS A 61 9.27 -4.83 3.67
N ILE A 62 9.21 -3.93 2.70
CA ILE A 62 8.86 -4.24 1.32
C ILE A 62 10.07 -3.93 0.45
N THR A 63 10.71 -4.99 -0.01
CA THR A 63 11.92 -4.95 -0.86
C THR A 63 11.67 -5.55 -2.24
N THR A 64 10.58 -6.28 -2.41
CA THR A 64 10.19 -6.92 -3.67
C THR A 64 8.71 -6.72 -3.97
N ASN A 65 8.36 -6.85 -5.25
CA ASN A 65 6.97 -6.87 -5.70
C ASN A 65 6.15 -8.01 -5.08
N LEU A 66 6.77 -9.16 -4.81
CA LEU A 66 6.09 -10.29 -4.16
C LEU A 66 5.71 -9.96 -2.71
N GLU A 67 6.62 -9.36 -1.95
CA GLU A 67 6.33 -8.89 -0.59
C GLU A 67 5.23 -7.83 -0.59
N PHE A 68 5.27 -6.90 -1.56
CA PHE A 68 4.26 -5.85 -1.69
C PHE A 68 2.88 -6.44 -2.00
N LYS A 69 2.81 -7.39 -2.94
CA LYS A 69 1.58 -8.10 -3.28
C LYS A 69 0.99 -8.82 -2.07
N ASN A 70 1.81 -9.59 -1.35
CA ASN A 70 1.39 -10.32 -0.15
C ASN A 70 0.90 -9.37 0.95
N TRP A 71 1.52 -8.20 1.10
CA TRP A 71 1.08 -7.18 2.03
C TRP A 71 -0.30 -6.63 1.65
N ILE A 72 -0.52 -6.28 0.37
CA ILE A 72 -1.83 -5.81 -0.12
C ILE A 72 -2.91 -6.86 0.14
N GLU A 73 -2.69 -8.11 -0.26
CA GLU A 73 -3.64 -9.21 -0.07
C GLU A 73 -4.03 -9.38 1.41
N LYS A 74 -3.03 -9.29 2.30
CA LYS A 74 -3.25 -9.45 3.75
C LYS A 74 -3.98 -8.28 4.38
N VAL A 75 -3.67 -7.04 3.99
CA VAL A 75 -4.16 -5.82 4.66
C VAL A 75 -5.52 -5.39 4.13
N PHE A 76 -5.78 -5.61 2.85
CA PHE A 76 -7.04 -5.27 2.18
C PHE A 76 -7.98 -6.46 2.02
N TYR A 77 -7.65 -7.62 2.61
CA TYR A 77 -8.42 -8.87 2.51
C TYR A 77 -8.62 -9.36 1.05
N GLY A 78 -7.64 -9.08 0.19
CA GLY A 78 -7.63 -9.46 -1.22
C GLY A 78 -8.42 -8.52 -2.14
N GLY A 79 -8.32 -8.75 -3.45
CA GLY A 79 -8.97 -7.96 -4.49
C GLY A 79 -8.12 -6.81 -5.02
N PHE A 80 -7.53 -5.98 -4.14
CA PHE A 80 -6.72 -4.82 -4.56
C PHE A 80 -5.50 -5.20 -5.40
N GLU A 81 -4.83 -6.30 -5.07
CA GLU A 81 -3.67 -6.80 -5.79
C GLU A 81 -3.95 -7.03 -7.28
N LYS A 82 -5.18 -7.44 -7.62
CA LYS A 82 -5.59 -7.71 -8.99
C LYS A 82 -5.67 -6.46 -9.85
N HIS A 83 -5.77 -5.27 -9.24
CA HIS A 83 -5.82 -4.00 -9.95
C HIS A 83 -4.49 -3.27 -9.95
N VAL A 84 -3.64 -3.57 -8.96
CA VAL A 84 -2.30 -2.98 -8.82
C VAL A 84 -1.28 -3.71 -9.71
N PHE A 85 -1.41 -5.02 -9.88
CA PHE A 85 -0.52 -5.87 -10.68
C PHE A 85 -1.16 -6.32 -12.01
N ILE A 86 -1.93 -5.44 -12.66
CA ILE A 86 -2.38 -5.65 -14.04
C ILE A 86 -1.21 -5.31 -14.99
N ASP A 87 -1.01 -6.15 -16.00
CA ASP A 87 -0.05 -5.94 -17.10
C ASP A 87 -0.39 -4.74 -17.98
#